data_AF-A0AAU0F713-F1
#
_entry.id   AF-A0AAU0F713-F1
#
_cell.length_a   1.000
_cell.length_b   1.000
_cell.length_c   1.000
_cell.angle_alpha   90.00
_cell.angle_beta   90.00
_cell.angle_gamma   90.00
#
_symmetry.space_group_name_H-M   'P 1'
#
loop_
_entity.id
_entity.type
_entity.pdbx_description
1 polymer ?
#
loop_
_entity_poly.entity_id
_entity_poly.type
_entity_poly.pdbx_seq_one_letter_code
_entity_poly.pdbx_strand_id
1 'polypeptide(L)'
;MLQSCISTNPKAEYLEEEEMNGAQVINIKVPMWIAKPAMRKSLRQEGESPEMIALVNKISSIKIKTIQSENAEKIKKIATSTKKYQFEDWITVKNGGYLVNFSVKQKGDDIKQLLIAVNGDRELVFIDMKGNFTAEDISKAVQYSENKSIEKWIRFNEN
;
A
#
# COMPACT_ATOMS: atom_id res chain seq x y z
N MET A 1 -9.05 7.27 31.02
CA MET A 1 -9.90 7.58 29.85
C MET A 1 -9.03 7.46 28.61
N LEU A 2 -9.25 6.44 27.78
CA LEU A 2 -8.57 6.30 26.49
C LEU A 2 -9.22 7.28 25.51
N GLN A 3 -8.58 8.42 25.26
CA GLN A 3 -8.96 9.27 24.13
C GLN A 3 -8.62 8.51 22.84
N SER A 4 -9.63 7.86 22.29
CA SER A 4 -9.66 7.44 20.89
C SER A 4 -9.58 8.69 20.02
N CYS A 5 -8.44 8.95 19.40
CA CYS A 5 -8.34 9.94 18.34
C CYS A 5 -8.98 9.39 17.06
N ILE A 6 -10.31 9.31 17.04
CA ILE A 6 -11.07 9.30 15.78
C ILE A 6 -10.99 10.74 15.27
N SER A 7 -9.98 11.01 14.45
CA SER A 7 -9.90 12.26 13.69
C SER A 7 -11.01 12.26 12.65
N THR A 8 -12.13 12.91 12.95
CA THR A 8 -13.05 13.40 11.92
C THR A 8 -12.30 14.46 11.10
N ASN A 9 -12.13 14.20 9.80
CA ASN A 9 -11.44 15.00 8.78
C ASN A 9 -9.95 14.75 8.58
N PRO A 10 -9.59 13.65 7.90
CA PRO A 10 -8.52 13.68 6.92
C PRO A 10 -9.18 13.72 5.53
N LYS A 11 -9.15 14.90 4.88
CA LYS A 11 -9.46 15.01 3.45
C LYS A 11 -8.65 13.94 2.71
N ALA A 12 -9.31 12.85 2.35
CA ALA A 12 -8.74 11.86 1.47
C ALA A 12 -8.86 12.46 0.08
N GLU A 13 -7.80 13.09 -0.39
CA GLU A 13 -7.71 13.79 -1.69
C GLU A 13 -7.93 12.87 -2.91
N TYR A 14 -8.40 11.64 -2.68
CA TYR A 14 -8.55 10.56 -3.65
C TYR A 14 -9.99 10.04 -3.77
N LEU A 15 -10.89 10.40 -2.85
CA LEU A 15 -12.26 9.86 -2.81
C LEU A 15 -13.22 10.90 -2.25
N GLU A 16 -14.25 11.22 -3.03
CA GLU A 16 -15.33 12.13 -2.62
C GLU A 16 -16.17 11.50 -1.49
N GLU A 17 -16.63 12.30 -0.52
CA GLU A 17 -17.40 11.83 0.65
C GLU A 17 -18.67 11.06 0.25
N GLU A 18 -19.29 11.42 -0.88
CA GLU A 18 -20.48 10.77 -1.42
C GLU A 18 -20.24 9.32 -1.84
N GLU A 19 -19.03 8.99 -2.33
CA GLU A 19 -18.67 7.62 -2.72
C GLU A 19 -18.56 6.69 -1.50
N MET A 20 -18.43 7.25 -0.29
CA MET A 20 -18.22 6.49 0.95
C MET A 20 -19.50 6.24 1.75
N ASN A 21 -20.67 6.78 1.37
CA ASN A 21 -21.91 6.69 2.17
C ASN A 21 -22.41 5.24 2.38
N GLY A 22 -22.31 4.70 3.60
CA GLY A 22 -22.61 3.29 3.91
C GLY A 22 -21.42 2.33 3.79
N ALA A 23 -20.20 2.85 3.66
CA ALA A 23 -18.96 2.08 3.79
C ALA A 23 -18.23 2.47 5.09
N GLN A 24 -17.63 1.49 5.78
CA GLN A 24 -16.76 1.77 6.90
C GLN A 24 -15.40 2.21 6.37
N VAL A 25 -14.93 3.38 6.83
CA VAL A 25 -13.64 3.93 6.41
C VAL A 25 -12.73 4.14 7.60
N ILE A 26 -11.57 3.50 7.54
CA ILE A 26 -10.54 3.59 8.56
C ILE A 26 -9.33 4.28 7.93
N ASN A 27 -8.81 5.32 8.56
CA ASN A 27 -7.58 5.99 8.14
C ASN A 27 -6.57 6.00 9.27
N ILE A 28 -5.41 5.40 9.04
CA ILE A 28 -4.34 5.25 10.02
C ILE A 28 -3.08 5.86 9.44
N LYS A 29 -2.60 6.94 10.09
CA LYS A 29 -1.24 7.44 9.85
C LYS A 29 -0.29 6.68 10.79
N VAL A 30 0.60 5.87 10.21
CA VAL A 30 1.48 5.02 11.00
C VAL A 30 2.72 5.82 11.45
N PRO A 31 3.03 5.87 12.75
CA PRO A 31 4.26 6.50 13.22
C PRO A 31 5.50 5.74 12.73
N MET A 32 6.43 6.44 12.08
CA MET A 32 7.61 5.79 11.47
C MET A 32 8.56 5.15 12.49
N TRP A 33 8.55 5.62 13.75
CA TRP A 33 9.32 5.01 14.83
C TRP A 33 8.78 3.63 15.25
N ILE A 34 7.53 3.30 14.90
CA ILE A 34 6.96 1.94 15.02
C ILE A 34 7.20 1.16 13.72
N ALA A 35 6.87 1.78 12.57
CA ALA A 35 6.91 1.10 11.28
C ALA A 35 8.32 0.67 10.88
N LYS A 36 9.33 1.56 10.96
CA LYS A 36 10.69 1.25 10.48
C LYS A 36 11.31 0.07 11.24
N PRO A 37 11.29 0.02 12.59
CA PRO A 37 11.82 -1.13 13.30
C PRO A 37 11.10 -2.43 12.96
N ALA A 38 9.76 -2.40 12.84
CA ALA A 38 8.97 -3.58 12.48
C ALA A 38 9.35 -4.11 11.09
N MET A 39 9.38 -3.24 10.07
CA MET A 39 9.77 -3.61 8.71
C MET A 39 11.21 -4.15 8.64
N ARG A 40 12.16 -3.49 9.32
CA ARG A 40 13.56 -3.97 9.39
C ARG A 40 13.66 -5.33 10.05
N LYS A 41 12.88 -5.57 11.12
CA LYS A 41 12.89 -6.86 11.83
C LYS A 41 12.37 -7.97 10.92
N SER A 42 11.26 -7.75 10.22
CA SER A 42 10.70 -8.71 9.27
C SER A 42 11.70 -9.05 8.15
N LEU A 43 12.32 -8.04 7.53
CA LEU A 43 13.34 -8.26 6.50
C LEU A 43 14.53 -9.08 7.03
N ARG A 44 15.03 -8.78 8.23
CA ARG A 44 16.14 -9.54 8.84
C ARG A 44 15.78 -10.99 9.14
N GLN A 45 14.54 -11.25 9.57
CA GLN A 45 14.07 -12.61 9.85
C GLN A 45 13.92 -13.43 8.57
N GLU A 46 13.67 -12.77 7.44
CA GLU A 46 13.52 -13.39 6.13
C GLU A 46 14.88 -13.62 5.44
N GLY A 47 15.99 -13.24 6.08
CA GLY A 47 17.34 -13.42 5.54
C GLY A 47 17.78 -12.33 4.57
N GLU A 48 17.04 -11.21 4.53
CA GLU A 48 17.17 -10.21 3.47
C GLU A 48 18.37 -9.27 3.58
N SER A 49 18.75 -8.73 2.42
CA SER A 49 19.95 -7.95 2.20
C SER A 49 19.93 -6.55 2.87
N PRO A 50 21.11 -5.94 3.09
CA PRO A 50 21.24 -4.53 3.45
C PRO A 50 20.53 -3.56 2.49
N GLU A 51 20.31 -3.97 1.23
CA GLU A 51 19.67 -3.15 0.20
C GLU A 51 18.18 -2.95 0.50
N MET A 52 17.45 -4.00 0.89
CA MET A 52 16.04 -3.88 1.29
C MET A 52 15.87 -3.04 2.56
N ILE A 53 16.84 -3.13 3.48
CA ILE A 53 16.88 -2.28 4.67
C ILE A 53 17.09 -0.81 4.28
N ALA A 54 17.92 -0.53 3.27
CA ALA A 54 18.13 0.82 2.75
C ALA A 54 16.84 1.41 2.15
N LEU A 55 16.01 0.60 1.48
CA LEU A 55 14.70 1.03 0.99
C LEU A 55 13.77 1.45 2.14
N VAL A 56 13.72 0.70 3.23
CA VAL A 56 12.92 1.06 4.42
C VAL A 56 13.34 2.42 4.99
N ASN A 57 14.64 2.75 4.89
CA ASN A 57 15.14 4.04 5.39
C ASN A 57 14.62 5.22 4.58
N LYS A 58 14.42 5.05 3.27
CA LYS A 58 13.92 6.07 2.34
C LYS A 58 12.45 6.43 2.58
N ILE A 59 11.69 5.59 3.30
CA ILE A 59 10.29 5.86 3.66
C ILE A 59 10.22 6.95 4.74
N SER A 60 9.44 8.00 4.49
CA SER A 60 9.24 9.12 5.41
C SER A 60 7.84 9.16 6.03
N SER A 61 6.83 8.57 5.40
CA SER A 61 5.47 8.48 5.92
C SER A 61 4.75 7.28 5.35
N ILE A 62 3.90 6.66 6.16
CA ILE A 62 2.95 5.62 5.72
C ILE A 62 1.56 6.02 6.23
N LYS A 63 0.57 6.03 5.33
CA LYS A 63 -0.84 6.14 5.65
C LYS A 63 -1.57 4.95 5.05
N ILE A 64 -2.44 4.35 5.84
CA ILE A 64 -3.28 3.24 5.41
C ILE A 64 -4.72 3.73 5.46
N LYS A 65 -5.42 3.65 4.35
CA LYS A 65 -6.86 3.88 4.28
C LYS A 65 -7.54 2.57 3.88
N THR A 66 -8.41 2.08 4.72
CA THR A 66 -9.21 0.89 4.47
C THR A 66 -10.66 1.30 4.29
N ILE A 67 -11.32 0.74 3.28
CA ILE A 67 -12.73 0.94 2.98
C ILE A 67 -13.39 -0.43 2.91
N GLN A 68 -14.37 -0.65 3.76
CA GLN A 68 -15.12 -1.90 3.82
C GLN A 68 -16.60 -1.64 3.54
N SER A 69 -17.21 -2.49 2.73
CA SER A 69 -18.62 -2.41 2.38
C SER A 69 -19.15 -3.80 2.07
N GLU A 70 -20.33 -4.13 2.57
CA GLU A 70 -21.01 -5.39 2.23
C GLU A 70 -21.45 -5.43 0.76
N ASN A 71 -21.63 -4.26 0.14
CA ASN A 71 -21.89 -4.13 -1.29
C ASN A 71 -20.57 -4.17 -2.08
N ALA A 72 -20.31 -5.29 -2.75
CA ALA A 72 -19.13 -5.51 -3.59
C ALA A 72 -19.09 -4.63 -4.85
N GLU A 73 -20.25 -4.29 -5.43
CA GLU A 73 -20.31 -3.38 -6.59
C GLU A 73 -19.86 -1.97 -6.21
N LYS A 74 -20.18 -1.54 -4.99
CA LYS A 74 -19.73 -0.27 -4.45
C LYS A 74 -18.21 -0.23 -4.30
N ILE A 75 -17.59 -1.29 -3.77
CA ILE A 75 -16.12 -1.42 -3.69
C ILE A 75 -15.49 -1.36 -5.09
N LYS A 76 -16.05 -2.09 -6.07
CA LYS A 76 -15.59 -2.04 -7.47
C LYS A 76 -15.70 -0.64 -8.08
N LYS A 77 -16.77 0.09 -7.78
CA LYS A 77 -16.97 1.47 -8.24
C LYS A 77 -15.90 2.41 -7.68
N ILE A 78 -15.65 2.36 -6.37
CA ILE A 78 -14.63 3.16 -5.67
C ILE A 78 -13.22 2.82 -6.19
N ALA A 79 -12.92 1.54 -6.39
CA ALA A 79 -11.66 1.09 -6.97
C ALA A 79 -11.42 1.67 -8.38
N THR A 80 -12.48 1.80 -9.17
CA THR A 80 -12.41 2.33 -10.54
C THR A 80 -12.35 3.85 -10.57
N SER A 81 -13.02 4.56 -9.65
CA SER A 81 -12.97 6.03 -9.55
C SER A 81 -11.59 6.53 -9.10
N THR A 82 -10.93 5.80 -8.20
CA THR A 82 -9.62 6.20 -7.65
C THR A 82 -8.50 6.20 -8.70
N LYS A 83 -8.61 5.39 -9.77
CA LYS A 83 -7.66 5.37 -10.89
C LYS A 83 -7.50 6.72 -11.61
N LYS A 84 -8.40 7.69 -11.36
CA LYS A 84 -8.41 8.99 -12.05
C LYS A 84 -7.55 10.08 -11.39
N TYR A 85 -6.96 9.84 -10.22
CA TYR A 85 -6.22 10.87 -9.50
C TYR A 85 -4.71 10.81 -9.74
N GLN A 86 -4.13 11.91 -10.23
CA GLN A 86 -2.74 12.46 -10.17
C GLN A 86 -1.49 11.54 -10.02
N PHE A 87 -1.62 10.23 -10.08
CA PHE A 87 -0.54 9.28 -10.02
C PHE A 87 -0.39 8.62 -11.39
N GLU A 88 0.85 8.35 -11.76
CA GLU A 88 1.16 7.59 -12.96
C GLU A 88 1.00 6.10 -12.62
N ASP A 89 0.18 5.39 -13.40
CA ASP A 89 0.06 3.95 -13.32
C ASP A 89 1.40 3.30 -13.68
N TRP A 90 1.86 2.38 -12.84
CA TRP A 90 3.13 1.69 -13.02
C TRP A 90 2.93 0.19 -13.24
N ILE A 91 2.44 -0.52 -12.21
CA ILE A 91 2.36 -1.99 -12.24
C ILE A 91 1.03 -2.42 -11.64
N THR A 92 0.39 -3.42 -12.25
CA THR A 92 -0.76 -4.12 -11.67
C THR A 92 -0.43 -5.59 -11.51
N VAL A 93 -0.46 -6.09 -10.27
CA VAL A 93 -0.19 -7.49 -9.92
C VAL A 93 -1.50 -8.16 -9.50
N LYS A 94 -1.75 -9.37 -10.02
CA LYS A 94 -2.88 -10.20 -9.60
C LYS A 94 -2.37 -11.31 -8.69
N ASN A 95 -2.82 -11.36 -7.44
CA ASN A 95 -2.41 -12.40 -6.48
C ASN A 95 -3.63 -12.89 -5.68
N GLY A 96 -3.94 -14.18 -5.76
CA GLY A 96 -4.96 -14.82 -4.90
C GLY A 96 -6.36 -14.20 -4.96
N GLY A 97 -6.76 -13.65 -6.12
CA GLY A 97 -8.04 -12.96 -6.30
C GLY A 97 -8.00 -11.45 -6.05
N TYR A 98 -6.90 -10.93 -5.48
CA TYR A 98 -6.69 -9.50 -5.27
C TYR A 98 -6.01 -8.86 -6.47
N LEU A 99 -6.45 -7.64 -6.82
CA LEU A 99 -5.77 -6.77 -7.78
C LEU A 99 -5.00 -5.71 -7.02
N VAL A 100 -3.67 -5.77 -7.09
CA VAL A 100 -2.76 -4.80 -6.49
C VAL A 100 -2.28 -3.85 -7.57
N ASN A 101 -2.64 -2.57 -7.46
CA ASN A 101 -2.19 -1.52 -8.37
C ASN A 101 -1.17 -0.62 -7.66
N PHE A 102 -0.05 -0.36 -8.33
CA PHE A 102 1.01 0.52 -7.88
C PHE A 102 1.00 1.76 -8.77
N SER A 103 0.88 2.93 -8.14
CA SER A 103 0.91 4.21 -8.83
C SER A 103 1.91 5.15 -8.14
N VAL A 104 2.60 5.97 -8.91
CA VAL A 104 3.69 6.82 -8.39
C VAL A 104 3.46 8.29 -8.67
N LYS A 105 4.00 9.15 -7.82
CA LYS A 105 4.13 10.60 -8.07
C LYS A 105 5.60 10.97 -8.09
N GLN A 106 6.06 11.39 -9.27
CA GLN A 106 7.46 11.72 -9.52
C GLN A 106 7.71 13.24 -9.40
N LYS A 107 8.96 13.61 -9.10
CA LYS A 107 9.45 14.98 -9.19
C LYS A 107 10.88 14.95 -9.72
N GLY A 108 11.05 15.23 -11.00
CA GLY A 108 12.30 14.93 -11.69
C GLY A 108 12.51 13.42 -11.74
N ASP A 109 13.71 12.95 -11.44
CA ASP A 109 14.06 11.52 -11.44
C ASP A 109 13.66 10.79 -10.14
N ASP A 110 13.18 11.53 -9.13
CA ASP A 110 12.82 10.98 -7.83
C ASP A 110 11.31 10.67 -7.76
N ILE A 111 10.98 9.48 -7.28
CA ILE A 111 9.62 9.09 -6.87
C ILE A 111 9.42 9.54 -5.42
N LYS A 112 8.50 10.49 -5.21
CA LYS A 112 8.23 11.09 -3.89
C LYS A 112 7.10 10.41 -3.13
N GLN A 113 6.22 9.73 -3.87
CA GLN A 113 5.04 9.09 -3.31
C GLN A 113 4.70 7.85 -4.12
N LEU A 114 4.40 6.78 -3.40
CA LEU A 114 3.91 5.50 -3.91
C LEU A 114 2.53 5.27 -3.30
N LEU A 115 1.54 5.03 -4.16
CA LEU A 115 0.22 4.59 -3.76
C LEU A 115 0.06 3.12 -4.16
N ILE A 116 -0.28 2.28 -3.20
CA ILE A 116 -0.60 0.87 -3.42
C ILE A 116 -2.09 0.68 -3.14
N ALA A 117 -2.86 0.28 -4.14
CA ALA A 117 -4.28 -0.03 -4.00
C ALA A 117 -4.48 -1.55 -4.08
N VAL A 118 -4.98 -2.16 -3.01
CA VAL A 118 -5.29 -3.59 -2.93
C VAL A 118 -6.81 -3.74 -2.97
N ASN A 119 -7.30 -4.28 -4.08
CA ASN A 119 -8.73 -4.50 -4.31
C ASN A 119 -9.10 -5.94 -3.95
N GLY A 120 -9.90 -6.11 -2.90
CA GLY A 120 -10.61 -7.35 -2.59
C GLY A 120 -12.10 -7.27 -2.93
N ASP A 121 -12.85 -8.32 -2.64
CA ASP A 121 -14.28 -8.40 -3.00
C ASP A 121 -15.17 -7.43 -2.21
N ARG A 122 -14.85 -7.19 -0.93
CA ARG A 122 -15.63 -6.35 0.00
C ARG A 122 -14.79 -5.31 0.74
N GLU A 123 -13.51 -5.26 0.42
CA GLU A 123 -12.54 -4.38 1.07
C GLU A 123 -11.62 -3.78 0.01
N LEU A 124 -11.29 -2.52 0.22
CA LEU A 124 -10.31 -1.78 -0.55
C LEU A 124 -9.31 -1.15 0.41
N VAL A 125 -8.04 -1.48 0.25
CA VAL A 125 -6.95 -0.93 1.06
C VAL A 125 -6.05 -0.07 0.20
N PHE A 126 -5.86 1.16 0.61
CA PHE A 126 -4.88 2.09 0.06
C PHE A 126 -3.73 2.26 1.04
N ILE A 127 -2.52 2.06 0.55
CA ILE A 127 -1.28 2.34 1.28
C ILE A 127 -0.60 3.50 0.56
N ASP A 128 -0.65 4.68 1.17
CA ASP A 128 0.05 5.89 0.71
C ASP A 128 1.40 5.99 1.44
N MET A 129 2.47 5.80 0.68
CA MET A 129 3.84 5.85 1.15
C MET A 129 4.54 7.08 0.57
N LYS A 130 5.11 7.92 1.44
CA LYS A 130 6.01 9.00 1.03
C LYS A 130 7.44 8.61 1.30
N GLY A 131 8.35 9.07 0.44
CA GLY A 131 9.77 8.83 0.59
C GLY A 131 10.59 9.53 -0.47
N ASN A 132 11.84 9.12 -0.59
CA ASN A 132 12.69 9.50 -1.71
C ASN A 132 13.21 8.24 -2.38
N PHE A 133 12.51 7.78 -3.42
CA PHE A 133 12.81 6.55 -4.13
C PHE A 133 13.29 6.84 -5.54
N THR A 134 14.13 5.99 -6.08
CA THR A 134 14.44 5.93 -7.51
C THR A 134 13.57 4.88 -8.21
N ALA A 135 13.55 4.87 -9.53
CA ALA A 135 12.90 3.77 -10.26
C ALA A 135 13.49 2.40 -9.91
N GLU A 136 14.82 2.33 -9.74
CA GLU A 136 15.53 1.11 -9.33
C GLU A 136 15.08 0.60 -7.97
N ASP A 137 14.86 1.50 -7.00
CA ASP A 137 14.36 1.15 -5.66
C ASP A 137 13.02 0.40 -5.74
N ILE A 138 12.10 0.89 -6.58
CA ILE A 138 10.78 0.29 -6.76
C ILE A 138 10.90 -1.04 -7.50
N SER A 139 11.72 -1.13 -8.56
CA SER A 139 11.98 -2.38 -9.26
C SER A 139 12.51 -3.47 -8.33
N LYS A 140 13.46 -3.14 -7.43
CA LYS A 140 13.98 -4.06 -6.42
C LYS A 140 12.89 -4.53 -5.46
N ALA A 141 12.03 -3.61 -4.98
CA ALA A 141 10.94 -3.96 -4.09
C ALA A 141 9.90 -4.90 -4.74
N VAL A 142 9.62 -4.72 -6.04
CA VAL A 142 8.70 -5.60 -6.80
C VAL A 142 9.33 -6.96 -7.02
N GLN A 143 10.58 -7.03 -7.49
CA GLN A 143 11.31 -8.30 -7.67
C GLN A 143 11.38 -9.09 -6.37
N TYR A 144 11.63 -8.42 -5.24
CA TYR A 144 11.59 -9.03 -3.92
C TYR A 144 10.24 -9.71 -3.63
N SER A 145 9.13 -9.02 -3.90
CA SER A 145 7.79 -9.55 -3.69
C SER A 145 7.48 -10.76 -4.59
N GLU A 146 7.94 -10.74 -5.84
CA GLU A 146 7.76 -11.85 -6.79
C GLU A 146 8.55 -13.08 -6.38
N ASN A 147 9.84 -12.92 -6.07
CA ASN A 147 10.71 -14.02 -5.64
C ASN A 147 10.18 -14.69 -4.38
N LYS A 148 9.75 -13.92 -3.38
CA LYS A 148 9.14 -14.46 -2.16
C LYS A 148 7.84 -15.20 -2.44
N SER A 149 7.05 -14.74 -3.40
CA SER A 149 5.83 -15.44 -3.82
C SER A 149 6.15 -16.79 -4.45
N ILE A 150 7.21 -16.87 -5.27
CA ILE A 150 7.72 -18.10 -5.89
C ILE A 150 8.28 -19.05 -4.82
N GLU A 151 9.12 -18.57 -3.90
CA GLU A 151 9.67 -19.40 -2.81
C GLU A 151 8.57 -19.98 -1.90
N LYS A 152 7.56 -19.17 -1.57
CA LYS A 152 6.43 -19.63 -0.76
C LYS A 152 5.59 -20.68 -1.50
N TRP A 153 5.44 -20.55 -2.83
CA TRP A 153 4.77 -21.55 -3.66
C TRP A 153 5.57 -22.86 -3.76
N ILE A 154 6.89 -22.80 -3.91
CA ILE A 154 7.76 -23.99 -3.91
C ILE A 154 7.65 -24.73 -2.57
N ARG A 155 7.80 -24.04 -1.44
CA ARG A 155 7.69 -24.65 -0.09
C ARG A 155 6.31 -25.25 0.20
N PHE A 156 5.26 -24.74 -0.43
CA PHE A 156 3.91 -25.27 -0.30
C PHE A 156 3.71 -26.59 -1.07
N ASN A 157 4.46 -26.82 -2.16
CA ASN A 157 4.34 -28.03 -2.98
C ASN A 157 5.38 -29.12 -2.62
N GLU A 158 6.31 -28.83 -1.71
CA GLU A 158 7.29 -29.79 -1.17
C GLU A 158 6.84 -30.44 0.15
N ASN A 159 5.66 -30.09 0.67
CA ASN A 159 5.00 -30.72 1.84
C ASN A 159 3.67 -31.36 1.44
#